data_AF-A0AAD2JBN5-F1
#
_entry.id   AF-A0AAD2JBN5-F1
#
_cell.length_a   1.000
_cell.length_b   1.000
_cell.length_c   1.000
_cell.angle_alpha   90.00
_cell.angle_beta   90.00
_cell.angle_gamma   90.00
#
_symmetry.space_group_name_H-M   'P 1'
#
loop_
_entity.id
_entity.type
_entity.pdbx_description
1 polymer ?
#
loop_
_entity_poly.entity_id
_entity_poly.type
_entity_poly.pdbx_seq_one_letter_code
_entity_poly.pdbx_strand_id
1 'polypeptide(L)'
;MAGKEYICRPYSPGMELPEGVFPPLQGYTHGDLIAAAHGRVEALMLKKGIDPTLIRESLIALATHLTEAFEKEAVEYQIASWYQKPYIDPAARSRSVEKMGEDFGGAAVDAAGDSLKRSPLLLQGKNFYGDYIEAAGDAVHDLIVTLNAREPNAL
;
A
#
# COMPACT_ATOMS: atom_id res chain seq x y z
N MET A 1 -9.12 26.59 9.68
CA MET A 1 -9.88 25.34 9.73
C MET A 1 -8.99 24.34 10.45
N ALA A 2 -9.27 24.04 11.73
CA ALA A 2 -8.45 23.12 12.51
C ALA A 2 -8.57 21.70 11.91
N GLY A 3 -7.45 21.15 11.44
CA GLY A 3 -7.40 19.81 10.88
C GLY A 3 -7.75 18.81 11.98
N LYS A 4 -8.90 18.14 11.84
CA LYS A 4 -9.17 16.96 12.65
C LYS A 4 -8.15 15.91 12.25
N GLU A 5 -7.28 15.56 13.18
CA GLU A 5 -6.41 14.40 13.08
C GLU A 5 -7.33 13.17 13.07
N TYR A 6 -7.58 12.62 11.88
CA TYR A 6 -8.36 11.41 11.75
C TYR A 6 -7.44 10.24 12.12
N ILE A 7 -7.50 9.82 13.38
CA ILE A 7 -6.85 8.58 13.81
C ILE A 7 -7.60 7.45 13.10
N CYS A 8 -6.94 6.80 12.13
CA CYS A 8 -7.45 5.61 11.48
C CYS A 8 -7.65 4.53 12.54
N ARG A 9 -8.91 4.18 12.85
CA ARG A 9 -9.23 3.07 13.74
C ARG A 9 -9.32 1.79 12.92
N PRO A 10 -8.81 0.66 13.44
CA PRO A 10 -9.03 -0.64 12.82
C PRO A 10 -10.53 -0.86 12.62
N TYR A 11 -10.93 -1.25 11.40
CA TYR A 11 -12.34 -1.50 11.11
C TYR A 11 -12.87 -2.62 11.99
N SER A 12 -14.07 -2.44 12.52
CA SER A 12 -14.84 -3.49 13.20
C SER A 12 -16.19 -3.62 12.50
N PRO A 13 -16.64 -4.84 12.15
CA PRO A 13 -17.95 -5.04 11.55
C PRO A 13 -19.05 -4.39 12.40
N GLY A 14 -19.89 -3.55 11.78
CA GLY A 14 -20.93 -2.79 12.46
C GLY A 14 -20.50 -1.42 13.01
N MET A 15 -19.27 -0.98 12.78
CA MET A 15 -18.85 0.40 13.05
C MET A 15 -19.61 1.38 12.16
N GLU A 16 -20.15 2.45 12.74
CA GLU A 16 -20.72 3.57 11.98
C GLU A 16 -19.58 4.33 11.28
N LEU A 17 -19.62 4.35 9.95
CA LEU A 17 -18.67 5.09 9.12
C LEU A 17 -19.26 6.44 8.72
N PRO A 18 -18.42 7.47 8.50
CA PRO A 18 -18.87 8.74 7.95
C PRO A 18 -19.61 8.55 6.62
N GLU A 19 -20.52 9.48 6.30
CA GLU A 19 -21.23 9.45 5.03
C GLU A 19 -20.25 9.42 3.83
N GLY A 20 -20.47 8.51 2.89
CA GLY A 20 -19.62 8.32 1.72
C GLY A 20 -18.33 7.53 1.97
N VAL A 21 -18.08 7.06 3.21
CA VAL A 21 -16.98 6.15 3.54
C VAL A 21 -17.48 4.71 3.56
N PHE A 22 -16.79 3.85 2.83
CA PHE A 22 -17.10 2.43 2.73
C PHE A 22 -16.14 1.60 3.58
N PRO A 23 -16.58 0.43 4.10
CA PRO A 23 -15.71 -0.45 4.85
C PRO A 23 -14.55 -0.98 3.97
N PRO A 24 -13.38 -1.28 4.56
CA PRO A 24 -12.23 -1.81 3.83
C PRO A 24 -12.59 -3.01 2.96
N LEU A 25 -12.05 -3.04 1.75
CA LEU A 25 -12.32 -4.10 0.78
C LEU A 25 -11.39 -5.30 1.04
N GLN A 26 -11.96 -6.50 1.09
CA GLN A 26 -11.17 -7.73 1.25
C GLN A 26 -10.15 -7.89 0.10
N GLY A 27 -8.89 -8.11 0.46
CA GLY A 27 -7.78 -8.19 -0.49
C GLY A 27 -7.12 -6.84 -0.79
N TYR A 28 -7.59 -5.75 -0.16
CA TYR A 28 -7.06 -4.40 -0.29
C TYR A 28 -6.98 -3.67 1.06
N THR A 29 -6.91 -4.43 2.16
CA THR A 29 -6.64 -3.90 3.50
C THR A 29 -5.19 -3.45 3.60
N HIS A 30 -4.83 -2.68 4.64
CA HIS A 30 -3.42 -2.36 4.90
C HIS A 30 -2.54 -3.62 4.93
N GLY A 31 -3.01 -4.69 5.56
CA GLY A 31 -2.29 -5.97 5.62
C GLY A 31 -2.07 -6.60 4.24
N ASP A 32 -3.06 -6.53 3.35
CA ASP A 32 -2.94 -7.06 1.99
C ASP A 32 -1.92 -6.26 1.15
N LEU A 33 -1.96 -4.92 1.25
CA LEU A 33 -1.00 -4.05 0.58
C LEU A 33 0.44 -4.28 1.09
N ILE A 34 0.61 -4.40 2.41
CA ILE A 34 1.90 -4.70 3.04
C ILE A 34 2.40 -6.09 2.60
N ALA A 35 1.53 -7.09 2.56
CA ALA A 35 1.89 -8.44 2.13
C ALA A 35 2.35 -8.47 0.67
N ALA A 36 1.70 -7.70 -0.22
CA ALA A 36 2.12 -7.57 -1.61
C ALA A 36 3.53 -6.94 -1.73
N ALA A 37 3.77 -5.84 -1.02
CA ALA A 37 5.08 -5.19 -0.97
C ALA A 37 6.16 -6.12 -0.41
N HIS A 38 5.86 -6.81 0.70
CA HIS A 38 6.75 -7.80 1.31
C HIS A 38 7.16 -8.89 0.33
N GLY A 39 6.21 -9.52 -0.35
CA GLY A 39 6.52 -10.62 -1.25
C GLY A 39 7.44 -10.20 -2.39
N ARG A 40 7.24 -9.00 -2.95
CA ARG A 40 8.08 -8.51 -4.06
C ARG A 40 9.47 -8.09 -3.59
N VAL A 41 9.57 -7.42 -2.45
CA VAL A 41 10.86 -7.01 -1.86
C VAL A 41 11.66 -8.22 -1.36
N GLU A 42 11.01 -9.20 -0.74
CA GLU A 42 11.66 -10.45 -0.32
C GLU A 42 12.25 -11.19 -1.53
N ALA A 43 11.48 -11.35 -2.60
CA ALA A 43 11.96 -11.98 -3.83
C ALA A 43 13.18 -11.26 -4.43
N LEU A 44 13.17 -9.91 -4.41
CA LEU A 44 14.31 -9.10 -4.83
C LEU A 44 15.56 -9.39 -3.97
N MET A 45 15.42 -9.37 -2.64
CA MET A 45 16.54 -9.57 -1.73
C MET A 45 17.10 -11.00 -1.81
N LEU A 46 16.24 -12.01 -1.94
CA LEU A 46 16.65 -13.39 -2.18
C LEU A 46 17.43 -13.52 -3.48
N LYS A 47 16.96 -12.91 -4.57
CA LYS A 47 17.65 -12.89 -5.86
C LYS A 47 19.03 -12.25 -5.80
N LYS A 48 19.22 -11.27 -4.91
CA LYS A 48 20.51 -10.59 -4.69
C LYS A 48 21.41 -11.29 -3.67
N GLY A 49 20.99 -12.43 -3.13
CA GLY A 49 21.79 -13.21 -2.18
C GLY A 49 21.97 -12.52 -0.83
N ILE A 50 21.02 -11.68 -0.41
CA ILE A 50 21.03 -11.05 0.90
C ILE A 50 20.86 -12.11 1.99
N ASP A 51 21.58 -11.96 3.10
CA ASP A 51 21.48 -12.85 4.25
C ASP A 51 20.03 -12.96 4.77
N PRO A 52 19.50 -14.17 5.03
CA PRO A 52 18.12 -14.36 5.46
C PRO A 52 17.73 -13.62 6.75
N THR A 53 18.67 -13.44 7.68
CA THR A 53 18.41 -12.67 8.91
C THR A 53 18.24 -11.21 8.55
N LEU A 54 19.11 -10.67 7.69
CA LEU A 54 18.99 -9.31 7.22
C LEU A 54 17.71 -9.07 6.41
N ILE A 55 17.28 -10.05 5.59
CA ILE A 55 15.99 -10.01 4.89
C ILE A 55 14.86 -9.85 5.90
N ARG A 56 14.80 -10.72 6.92
CA ARG A 56 13.75 -10.69 7.95
C ARG A 56 13.67 -9.34 8.65
N GLU A 57 14.80 -8.82 9.13
CA GLU A 57 14.82 -7.53 9.83
C GLU A 57 14.43 -6.37 8.90
N SER A 58 14.84 -6.42 7.62
CA SER A 58 14.47 -5.41 6.63
C SER A 58 12.98 -5.44 6.30
N LEU A 59 12.37 -6.63 6.22
CA LEU A 59 10.92 -6.77 6.03
C LEU A 59 10.15 -6.29 7.28
N ILE A 60 10.65 -6.52 8.49
CA ILE A 60 10.01 -5.96 9.71
C ILE A 60 10.02 -4.43 9.66
N ALA A 61 11.15 -3.82 9.30
CA ALA A 61 11.25 -2.37 9.13
C ALA A 61 10.29 -1.86 8.03
N LEU A 62 10.25 -2.55 6.89
CA LEU A 62 9.34 -2.22 5.80
C LEU A 62 7.87 -2.25 6.23
N ALA A 63 7.42 -3.33 6.87
CA ALA A 63 6.07 -3.44 7.41
C ALA A 63 5.73 -2.28 8.36
N THR A 64 6.67 -1.93 9.23
CA THR A 64 6.46 -0.86 10.22
C THR A 64 6.20 0.47 9.53
N HIS A 65 7.07 0.85 8.59
CA HIS A 65 6.95 2.12 7.87
C HIS A 65 5.73 2.15 6.94
N LEU A 66 5.40 1.04 6.28
CA LEU A 66 4.18 0.95 5.47
C LEU A 66 2.93 1.05 6.32
N THR A 67 2.89 0.41 7.50
CA THR A 67 1.77 0.51 8.43
C THR A 67 1.55 1.96 8.84
N GLU A 68 2.61 2.65 9.29
CA GLU A 68 2.52 4.06 9.67
C GLU A 68 2.03 4.95 8.52
N ALA A 69 2.56 4.76 7.31
CA ALA A 69 2.16 5.52 6.14
C ALA A 69 0.69 5.28 5.76
N PHE A 70 0.26 4.01 5.77
CA PHE A 70 -1.08 3.65 5.36
C PHE A 70 -2.16 3.99 6.39
N GLU A 71 -1.84 3.91 7.67
CA GLU A 71 -2.72 4.36 8.75
C GLU A 71 -2.89 5.87 8.74
N LYS A 72 -1.81 6.63 8.55
CA LYS A 72 -1.86 8.10 8.48
C LYS A 72 -2.81 8.60 7.40
N GLU A 73 -2.82 7.93 6.24
CA GLU A 73 -3.68 8.30 5.12
C GLU A 73 -5.00 7.49 5.09
N ALA A 74 -5.25 6.59 6.05
CA ALA A 74 -6.43 5.72 6.05
C ALA A 74 -6.65 4.99 4.69
N VAL A 75 -5.57 4.49 4.09
CA VAL A 75 -5.51 4.01 2.69
C VAL A 75 -6.61 3.00 2.34
N GLU A 76 -6.85 2.01 3.20
CA GLU A 76 -7.85 0.96 2.93
C GLU A 76 -9.29 1.52 2.81
N TYR A 77 -9.63 2.56 3.57
CA TYR A 77 -10.91 3.25 3.48
C TYR A 77 -10.99 4.12 2.23
N GLN A 78 -9.88 4.79 1.86
CA GLN A 78 -9.82 5.56 0.63
C GLN A 78 -10.02 4.67 -0.60
N ILE A 79 -9.30 3.54 -0.67
CA ILE A 79 -9.44 2.54 -1.75
C ILE A 79 -10.88 2.07 -1.84
N ALA A 80 -11.46 1.59 -0.73
CA ALA A 80 -12.82 1.08 -0.72
C ALA A 80 -13.84 2.13 -1.17
N SER A 81 -13.72 3.36 -0.65
CA SER A 81 -14.69 4.43 -0.91
C SER A 81 -14.58 4.98 -2.32
N TRP A 82 -13.37 5.13 -2.84
CA TRP A 82 -13.17 5.61 -4.20
C TRP A 82 -13.56 4.52 -5.20
N TYR A 83 -13.29 3.26 -4.93
CA TYR A 83 -13.74 2.19 -5.82
C TYR A 83 -15.27 2.05 -5.87
N GLN A 84 -15.96 2.19 -4.73
CA GLN A 84 -17.41 1.93 -4.61
C GLN A 84 -18.31 3.16 -4.82
N LYS A 85 -17.76 4.38 -4.81
CA LYS A 85 -18.59 5.58 -5.05
C LYS A 85 -19.25 5.52 -6.44
N PRO A 86 -20.44 6.11 -6.61
CA PRO A 86 -21.10 6.14 -7.91
C PRO A 86 -20.30 7.00 -8.90
N TYR A 87 -20.08 6.47 -10.10
CA TYR A 87 -19.47 7.18 -11.22
C TYR A 87 -20.50 7.39 -12.33
N ILE A 88 -20.58 8.62 -12.85
CA ILE A 88 -21.42 8.95 -14.01
C ILE A 88 -20.82 8.36 -15.29
N ASP A 89 -19.49 8.46 -15.45
CA ASP A 89 -18.74 7.88 -16.55
C ASP A 89 -18.09 6.56 -16.09
N PRO A 90 -18.42 5.41 -16.71
CA PRO A 90 -17.78 4.13 -16.40
C PRO A 90 -16.26 4.15 -16.53
N ALA A 91 -15.70 4.95 -17.45
CA ALA A 91 -14.25 5.08 -17.61
C ALA A 91 -13.61 5.92 -16.49
N ALA A 92 -14.37 6.75 -15.79
CA ALA A 92 -13.87 7.53 -14.65
C ALA A 92 -13.50 6.64 -13.45
N ARG A 93 -14.20 5.51 -13.26
CA ARG A 93 -13.81 4.52 -12.25
C ARG A 93 -12.42 3.96 -12.53
N SER A 94 -12.19 3.55 -13.78
CA SER A 94 -10.90 2.95 -14.16
C SER A 94 -9.73 3.92 -13.99
N ARG A 95 -9.91 5.19 -14.40
CA ARG A 95 -8.92 6.25 -14.15
C ARG A 95 -8.71 6.52 -12.66
N SER A 96 -9.76 6.44 -11.85
CA SER A 96 -9.66 6.61 -10.41
C SER A 96 -8.88 5.48 -9.75
N VAL A 97 -9.07 4.23 -10.20
CA VAL A 97 -8.30 3.08 -9.74
C VAL A 97 -6.83 3.22 -10.10
N GLU A 98 -6.54 3.61 -11.34
CA GLU A 98 -5.16 3.88 -11.77
C GLU A 98 -4.52 4.95 -10.89
N LYS A 99 -5.25 6.05 -10.65
CA LYS A 99 -4.74 7.15 -9.85
C LYS A 99 -4.47 6.75 -8.39
N MET A 100 -5.34 5.92 -7.81
CA MET A 100 -5.10 5.35 -6.48
C MET A 100 -3.86 4.45 -6.46
N GLY A 101 -3.66 3.64 -7.51
CA GLY A 101 -2.47 2.83 -7.67
C GLY A 101 -1.20 3.68 -7.67
N GLU A 102 -1.19 4.77 -8.45
CA GLU A 102 -0.06 5.72 -8.47
C GLU A 102 0.19 6.37 -7.11
N ASP A 103 -0.87 6.88 -6.47
CA ASP A 103 -0.74 7.64 -5.22
C ASP A 103 -0.28 6.75 -4.06
N PHE A 104 -0.90 5.58 -3.89
CA PHE A 104 -0.55 4.67 -2.80
C PHE A 104 0.68 3.82 -3.09
N GLY A 105 0.97 3.56 -4.38
CA GLY A 105 2.28 3.05 -4.81
C GLY A 105 3.40 4.04 -4.47
N GLY A 106 3.22 5.32 -4.75
CA GLY A 106 4.15 6.39 -4.35
C GLY A 106 4.35 6.48 -2.84
N ALA A 107 3.28 6.40 -2.06
CA ALA A 107 3.38 6.35 -0.60
C ALA A 107 4.20 5.14 -0.10
N ALA A 108 4.07 3.99 -0.77
CA ALA A 108 4.87 2.81 -0.47
C ALA A 108 6.35 2.96 -0.86
N VAL A 109 6.66 3.67 -1.97
CA VAL A 109 8.04 4.05 -2.34
C VAL A 109 8.68 4.88 -1.23
N ASP A 110 7.99 5.92 -0.75
CA ASP A 110 8.49 6.81 0.29
C ASP A 110 8.71 6.06 1.61
N ALA A 111 7.73 5.24 2.02
CA ALA A 111 7.83 4.41 3.23
C ALA A 111 8.96 3.38 3.13
N ALA A 112 9.15 2.76 1.96
CA ALA A 112 10.25 1.83 1.72
C ALA A 112 11.61 2.53 1.81
N GLY A 113 11.74 3.74 1.24
CA GLY A 113 12.95 4.56 1.38
C GLY A 113 13.26 4.89 2.83
N ASP A 114 12.23 5.24 3.59
CA ASP A 114 12.34 5.52 5.02
C ASP A 114 12.75 4.29 5.83
N SER A 115 12.25 3.10 5.49
CA SER A 115 12.62 1.83 6.14
C SER A 115 14.11 1.47 5.99
N LEU A 116 14.76 1.97 4.94
CA LEU A 116 16.18 1.74 4.71
C LEU A 116 17.07 2.72 5.48
N LYS A 117 16.52 3.77 6.11
CA LYS A 117 17.32 4.71 6.90
C LYS A 117 18.04 3.95 8.01
N ARG A 118 19.38 3.95 7.96
CA ARG A 118 20.29 3.23 8.87
C ARG A 118 20.33 1.71 8.70
N SER A 119 19.71 1.17 7.65
CA SER A 119 19.86 -0.25 7.30
C SER A 119 21.25 -0.51 6.72
N PRO A 120 21.92 -1.63 7.09
CA PRO A 120 23.15 -2.05 6.42
C PRO A 120 22.93 -2.40 4.94
N LEU A 121 21.69 -2.56 4.48
CA LEU A 121 21.37 -2.70 3.06
C LEU A 121 21.78 -1.48 2.22
N LEU A 122 21.94 -0.30 2.82
CA LEU A 122 22.47 0.87 2.12
C LEU A 122 23.88 0.65 1.55
N LEU A 123 24.64 -0.29 2.12
CA LEU A 123 25.97 -0.68 1.62
C LEU A 123 25.92 -1.39 0.25
N GLN A 124 24.75 -1.90 -0.15
CA GLN A 124 24.55 -2.50 -1.48
C GLN A 124 24.52 -1.45 -2.61
N GLY A 125 24.46 -0.16 -2.25
CA GLY A 125 24.55 0.95 -3.18
C GLY A 125 23.23 1.37 -3.82
N LYS A 126 23.30 2.41 -4.66
CA LYS A 126 22.13 3.12 -5.20
C LYS A 126 21.21 2.22 -6.03
N ASN A 127 21.74 1.27 -6.78
CA ASN A 127 20.94 0.37 -7.60
C ASN A 127 20.07 -0.53 -6.74
N PHE A 128 20.62 -1.08 -5.64
CA PHE A 128 19.81 -1.85 -4.69
C PHE A 128 18.71 -0.99 -4.09
N TYR A 129 19.04 0.23 -3.67
CA TYR A 129 18.07 1.16 -3.09
C TYR A 129 16.91 1.45 -4.06
N GLY A 130 17.22 1.77 -5.33
CA GLY A 130 16.22 1.99 -6.37
C GLY A 130 15.33 0.77 -6.58
N ASP A 131 15.93 -0.39 -6.82
CA ASP A 131 15.19 -1.65 -7.04
C ASP A 131 14.28 -1.98 -5.84
N TYR A 132 14.72 -1.69 -4.61
CA TYR A 132 13.99 -1.98 -3.38
C TYR A 132 12.73 -1.13 -3.25
N ILE A 133 12.86 0.20 -3.41
CA ILE A 133 11.71 1.10 -3.27
C ILE A 133 10.73 0.93 -4.43
N GLU A 134 11.23 0.69 -5.66
CA GLU A 134 10.41 0.40 -6.83
C GLU A 134 9.64 -0.92 -6.62
N ALA A 135 10.29 -1.98 -6.13
CA ALA A 135 9.62 -3.24 -5.83
C ALA A 135 8.48 -3.09 -4.81
N ALA A 136 8.63 -2.25 -3.78
CA ALA A 136 7.56 -1.98 -2.82
C ALA A 136 6.42 -1.19 -3.45
N GLY A 137 6.74 -0.10 -4.16
CA GLY A 137 5.78 0.76 -4.83
C GLY A 137 4.95 0.05 -5.89
N ASP A 138 5.64 -0.64 -6.81
CA ASP A 138 5.01 -1.37 -7.91
C ASP A 138 4.09 -2.48 -7.38
N ALA A 139 4.45 -3.15 -6.28
CA ALA A 139 3.61 -4.20 -5.72
C ALA A 139 2.27 -3.67 -5.20
N VAL A 140 2.29 -2.51 -4.55
CA VAL A 140 1.10 -1.84 -4.03
C VAL A 140 0.26 -1.30 -5.19
N HIS A 141 0.90 -0.62 -6.14
CA HIS A 141 0.29 -0.14 -7.37
C HIS A 141 -0.44 -1.27 -8.11
N ASP A 142 0.28 -2.35 -8.44
CA ASP A 142 -0.25 -3.45 -9.24
C ASP A 142 -1.41 -4.13 -8.53
N LEU A 143 -1.32 -4.33 -7.22
CA LEU A 143 -2.41 -4.88 -6.44
C LEU A 143 -3.65 -4.01 -6.61
N ILE A 144 -3.56 -2.70 -6.39
CA ILE A 144 -4.70 -1.78 -6.52
C ILE A 144 -5.28 -1.79 -7.94
N VAL A 145 -4.44 -1.73 -8.97
CA VAL A 145 -4.90 -1.70 -10.37
C VAL A 145 -5.66 -2.97 -10.77
N THR A 146 -5.45 -4.10 -10.08
CA THR A 146 -6.28 -5.30 -10.30
C THR A 146 -7.78 -5.08 -10.05
N LEU A 147 -8.18 -4.03 -9.32
CA LEU A 147 -9.59 -3.64 -9.16
C LEU A 147 -10.28 -3.34 -10.48
N ASN A 148 -9.53 -2.92 -11.51
CA ASN A 148 -10.05 -2.72 -12.86
C ASN A 148 -10.48 -4.02 -13.55
N ALA A 149 -9.92 -5.16 -13.13
CA ALA A 149 -10.30 -6.47 -13.62
C ALA A 149 -11.49 -7.09 -12.85
N ARG A 150 -11.93 -6.47 -11.75
CA ARG A 150 -13.10 -6.94 -10.98
C ARG A 150 -14.39 -6.28 -11.48
N GLU A 151 -15.43 -7.08 -11.65
CA GLU A 151 -16.79 -6.56 -11.90
C GLU A 151 -17.37 -5.97 -10.60
N PRO A 152 -18.04 -4.80 -10.64
CA PRO A 152 -18.56 -4.11 -9.46
C PRO A 152 -19.64 -4.88 -8.66
N ASN A 153 -20.24 -5.93 -9.25
CA ASN A 153 -21.42 -6.62 -8.70
C ASN A 153 -21.10 -7.97 -8.05
N ALA A 154 -19.83 -8.24 -7.71
CA ALA A 154 -19.41 -9.51 -7.10
C ALA A 154 -19.23 -9.44 -5.56
N LEU A 155 -19.85 -8.46 -4.89
CA LEU A 155 -19.86 -8.32 -3.43
C LEU A 155 -21.30 -8.36 -2.89
#